data_AF-A0A816ITZ5-F1
#
_entry.id   AF-A0A816ITZ5-F1
#
_cell.length_a   1.000
_cell.length_b   1.000
_cell.length_c   1.000
_cell.angle_alpha   90.00
_cell.angle_beta   90.00
_cell.angle_gamma   90.00
#
_symmetry.space_group_name_H-M   'P 1'
#
loop_
_entity.id
_entity.type
_entity.pdbx_description
1 polymer ?
#
loop_
_entity_poly.entity_id
_entity_poly.type
_entity_poly.pdbx_seq_one_letter_code
_entity_poly.pdbx_strand_id
1 'polypeptide(L)'
;MPLSATMVGALLGLGTQMYSNALRKLPYMRHPWEHVVGMGLGAVFANQLVKWDVKLKEDLEVMLDKARAANERRYFGKSLSLWVFTCLVYCVWQWIY
;
A
#
# COMPACT_ATOMS: atom_id res chain seq x y z
N MET A 1 7.49 4.68 15.11
CA MET A 1 8.32 5.66 15.85
C MET A 1 8.92 6.63 14.83
N PRO A 2 8.52 7.91 14.81
CA PRO A 2 9.01 8.88 13.82
C PRO A 2 10.54 9.04 13.86
N LEU A 3 11.14 8.85 15.05
CA LEU A 3 12.58 8.97 15.26
C LEU A 3 13.40 7.88 14.52
N SER A 4 12.87 6.66 14.42
CA SER A 4 13.56 5.58 13.71
C SER A 4 13.56 5.80 12.20
N ALA A 5 12.46 6.34 11.65
CA ALA A 5 12.37 6.68 10.23
C ALA A 5 13.34 7.81 9.85
N THR A 6 13.47 8.84 10.71
CA THR A 6 14.46 9.91 10.52
C THR A 6 15.89 9.41 10.60
N MET A 7 16.22 8.54 11.57
CA MET A 7 17.56 7.98 11.70
C MET A 7 17.92 7.08 10.51
N VAL A 8 17.01 6.21 10.09
CA VAL A 8 17.22 5.35 8.92
C VAL A 8 17.38 6.19 7.66
N GLY A 9 16.54 7.21 7.46
CA GLY A 9 16.65 8.14 6.35
C GLY A 9 17.96 8.91 6.33
N ALA A 10 18.41 9.41 7.49
CA ALA A 10 19.68 10.10 7.62
C ALA A 10 20.87 9.18 7.30
N LEU A 11 20.89 7.96 7.84
CA LEU A 11 21.93 6.97 7.55
C LEU A 11 21.95 6.57 6.08
N LEU A 12 20.79 6.42 5.43
CA LEU A 12 20.69 6.19 4.00
C LEU A 12 21.25 7.37 3.19
N GLY A 13 20.91 8.60 3.57
CA GLY A 13 21.43 9.82 2.94
C GLY A 13 22.95 9.95 3.06
N LEU A 14 23.50 9.64 4.24
CA LEU A 14 24.93 9.60 4.50
C LEU A 14 25.61 8.50 3.67
N GLY A 15 25.08 7.28 3.71
CA GLY A 15 25.61 6.13 2.96
C GLY A 15 25.59 6.36 1.45
N THR A 16 24.55 6.99 0.92
CA THR A 16 24.45 7.32 -0.52
C THR A 16 25.51 8.34 -0.94
N GLN A 17 25.77 9.35 -0.11
CA GLN A 17 26.83 10.34 -0.37
C GLN A 17 28.24 9.72 -0.26
N MET A 18 28.48 8.91 0.77
CA MET A 18 29.75 8.18 0.90
C MET A 18 29.98 7.20 -0.25
N TYR A 19 28.92 6.53 -0.73
CA TYR A 19 28.98 5.61 -1.85
C TYR A 19 29.29 6.34 -3.17
N SER A 20 28.69 7.51 -3.40
CA SER A 20 28.99 8.34 -4.57
C SER A 20 30.48 8.75 -4.62
N ASN A 21 31.04 9.12 -3.48
CA ASN A 21 32.46 9.47 -3.36
C ASN A 21 33.37 8.24 -3.52
N ALA A 22 32.96 7.08 -3.00
CA ALA A 22 33.68 5.81 -3.15
C ALA A 22 33.79 5.38 -4.61
N LEU A 23 32.70 5.49 -5.38
CA LEU A 23 32.69 5.17 -6.82
C LEU A 23 33.64 6.06 -7.62
N ARG A 24 33.84 7.30 -7.17
CA ARG A 24 34.80 8.24 -7.78
C ARG A 24 36.25 8.03 -7.33
N LYS A 25 36.53 7.01 -6.49
CA LYS A 25 37.83 6.77 -5.84
C LYS A 25 38.38 8.00 -5.09
N LEU A 26 37.51 8.90 -4.65
CA LEU A 26 37.85 10.11 -3.91
C LEU A 26 37.83 9.84 -2.41
N PRO A 27 38.56 10.63 -1.58
CA PRO A 27 38.47 10.51 -0.12
C PRO A 27 37.03 10.69 0.34
N TYR A 28 36.56 9.76 1.20
CA TYR A 28 35.15 9.65 1.59
C TYR A 28 34.51 10.95 2.11
N MET A 29 35.28 11.85 2.72
CA MET A 29 34.79 13.07 3.36
C MET A 29 35.27 14.36 2.68
N ARG A 30 35.46 14.37 1.35
CA ARG A 30 35.94 15.56 0.64
C ARG A 30 35.06 16.81 0.84
N HIS A 31 33.74 16.62 0.86
CA HIS A 31 32.76 17.70 1.08
C HIS A 31 31.81 17.33 2.23
N PRO A 32 32.16 17.67 3.48
CA PRO A 32 31.38 17.25 4.65
C PRO A 32 29.98 17.86 4.69
N TRP A 33 29.82 19.07 4.13
CA TRP A 33 28.52 19.74 4.04
C TRP A 33 27.54 19.04 3.09
N GLU A 34 28.03 18.39 2.03
CA GLU A 34 27.18 17.60 1.12
C GLU A 34 26.57 16.39 1.83
N HIS A 35 27.28 15.82 2.82
CA HIS A 35 26.78 14.71 3.62
C HIS A 35 25.67 15.16 4.59
N VAL A 36 25.79 16.35 5.17
CA VAL A 36 24.73 16.93 6.02
C VAL A 36 23.47 17.23 5.21
N VAL A 37 23.62 17.75 3.99
CA VAL A 37 22.52 17.93 3.04
C VAL A 37 21.91 16.58 2.64
N GLY A 38 22.74 15.57 2.35
CA GLY A 38 22.31 14.21 2.05
C GLY A 38 21.53 13.57 3.20
N MET A 39 22.00 13.72 4.45
CA MET A 39 21.30 13.27 5.65
C MET A 39 19.95 13.97 5.83
N GLY A 40 19.91 15.30 5.64
CA GLY A 40 18.68 16.09 5.73
C GLY A 40 17.65 15.66 4.69
N LEU A 41 18.06 15.50 3.43
CA LEU A 41 17.21 15.01 2.35
C LEU A 41 16.72 13.58 2.62
N GLY A 42 17.61 12.69 3.08
CA GLY A 42 17.26 11.32 3.42
C GLY A 42 16.23 11.23 4.56
N ALA A 43 16.36 12.07 5.59
CA ALA A 43 15.41 12.12 6.71
C ALA A 43 14.03 12.64 6.29
N VAL A 44 13.97 13.68 5.45
CA VAL A 44 12.70 14.19 4.91
C VAL A 44 12.05 13.15 4.01
N PHE A 45 12.84 12.50 3.15
CA PHE A 45 12.35 11.47 2.24
C PHE A 45 11.78 10.25 2.98
N ALA A 46 12.47 9.75 4.00
CA ALA A 46 11.97 8.64 4.81
C ALA A 46 10.67 8.99 5.54
N ASN A 47 10.55 10.21 6.08
CA ASN A 47 9.29 10.67 6.69
C ASN A 47 8.15 10.77 5.68
N GLN A 48 8.44 11.23 4.46
CA GLN A 48 7.43 11.33 3.40
C GLN A 48 7.00 9.94 2.92
N LEU A 49 7.94 9.00 2.77
CA LEU A 49 7.66 7.61 2.43
C LEU A 49 6.74 6.94 3.46
N VAL A 50 7.03 7.10 4.75
CA VAL A 50 6.17 6.51 5.81
C VAL A 50 4.75 7.09 5.76
N LYS A 51 4.61 8.39 5.49
CA LYS A 51 3.28 9.01 5.31
C LYS A 51 2.56 8.48 4.07
N TRP A 52 3.28 8.23 2.97
CA TRP A 52 2.71 7.64 1.77
C TRP A 52 2.29 6.18 1.97
N ASP A 53 3.06 5.40 2.72
CA ASP A 53 2.74 4.00 3.05
C ASP A 53 1.41 3.88 3.80
N VAL A 54 1.13 4.81 4.72
CA VAL A 54 -0.15 4.84 5.45
C VAL A 54 -1.32 5.13 4.51
N LYS A 55 -1.20 6.14 3.65
CA LYS A 55 -2.24 6.47 2.66
C LYS A 55 -2.50 5.32 1.69
N LEU A 56 -1.45 4.64 1.22
CA LEU A 56 -1.59 3.52 0.31
C LEU A 56 -2.31 2.33 0.95
N LYS A 57 -2.11 2.10 2.26
CA LYS A 57 -2.85 1.08 3.00
C LYS A 57 -4.34 1.41 3.11
N GLU A 58 -4.66 2.66 3.45
CA GLU A 58 -6.06 3.13 3.50
C GLU A 58 -6.74 2.99 2.13
N ASP A 59 -6.08 3.44 1.06
CA ASP A 59 -6.62 3.33 -0.31
C ASP A 59 -6.80 1.85 -0.74
N LEU A 60 -5.88 0.97 -0.33
CA LEU A 60 -5.96 -0.46 -0.62
C LEU A 60 -7.16 -1.12 0.08
N GLU A 61 -7.39 -0.80 1.36
CA GLU A 61 -8.53 -1.31 2.12
C GLU A 61 -9.86 -0.89 1.47
N VAL A 62 -9.98 0.37 1.05
CA VAL A 62 -11.16 0.88 0.34
C VAL A 62 -11.40 0.13 -0.98
N MET A 63 -10.33 -0.16 -1.75
CA MET A 63 -10.47 -0.92 -2.99
C MET A 63 -10.84 -2.38 -2.74
N LEU A 64 -10.32 -2.98 -1.67
CA LEU A 64 -10.62 -4.36 -1.29
C LEU A 64 -12.09 -4.52 -0.85
N ASP A 65 -12.61 -3.56 -0.09
CA ASP A 65 -14.01 -3.53 0.32
C ASP A 65 -14.94 -3.32 -0.88
N LYS A 66 -14.59 -2.43 -1.80
CA LYS A 66 -15.32 -2.26 -3.07
C LYS A 66 -15.34 -3.55 -3.89
N ALA A 67 -14.21 -4.24 -3.98
CA ALA A 67 -14.10 -5.51 -4.70
C ALA A 67 -14.94 -6.61 -4.04
N ARG A 68 -14.91 -6.71 -2.71
CA ARG A 68 -15.74 -7.66 -1.95
C ARG A 68 -17.23 -7.39 -2.16
N ALA A 69 -17.68 -6.15 -1.98
CA ALA A 69 -19.08 -5.78 -2.17
C ALA A 69 -19.59 -6.03 -3.60
N ALA A 70 -18.74 -5.80 -4.61
CA ALA A 70 -19.07 -6.10 -6.01
C ALA A 70 -19.23 -7.62 -6.24
N ASN A 71 -18.38 -8.44 -5.62
CA ASN A 71 -18.44 -9.90 -5.73
C ASN A 71 -19.68 -10.45 -4.99
N GLU A 72 -19.97 -9.97 -3.79
CA GLU A 72 -21.15 -10.40 -3.01
C GLU A 72 -22.46 -10.16 -3.77
N ARG A 73 -22.61 -8.98 -4.40
CA ARG A 73 -23.78 -8.69 -5.25
C ARG A 73 -23.93 -9.67 -6.41
N ARG A 74 -22.81 -10.13 -6.98
CA ARG A 74 -22.81 -11.01 -8.16
C ARG A 74 -23.18 -12.46 -7.83
N TYR A 75 -22.77 -12.97 -6.67
CA TYR A 75 -23.03 -14.37 -6.29
C TYR A 75 -24.31 -14.53 -5.45
N PHE A 76 -24.57 -13.66 -4.48
CA PHE A 76 -25.78 -13.77 -3.65
C PHE A 76 -27.05 -13.42 -4.43
N GLY A 77 -27.02 -12.41 -5.29
CA GLY A 77 -28.20 -12.02 -6.09
C GLY A 77 -28.62 -13.11 -7.09
N LYS A 78 -27.65 -13.80 -7.71
CA LYS A 78 -27.91 -14.84 -8.71
C LYS A 78 -28.36 -16.16 -8.07
N SER A 79 -27.75 -16.53 -6.95
CA SER A 79 -28.14 -17.72 -6.18
C SER A 79 -29.56 -17.60 -5.62
N LEU A 80 -29.88 -16.46 -5.00
CA LEU A 80 -31.20 -16.22 -4.40
C LEU A 80 -32.31 -16.16 -5.47
N SER A 81 -32.05 -15.50 -6.61
CA SER A 81 -32.96 -15.48 -7.75
C SER A 81 -33.25 -16.89 -8.28
N LEU A 82 -32.23 -17.75 -8.42
CA LEU A 82 -32.41 -19.09 -8.95
C LEU A 82 -33.23 -19.97 -8.00
N TRP A 83 -32.94 -19.88 -6.70
CA TRP A 83 -33.66 -20.62 -5.65
C TRP A 83 -35.11 -20.19 -5.50
N VAL A 84 -35.40 -18.89 -5.57
CA VAL A 84 -36.78 -18.39 -5.52
C VAL A 84 -37.56 -18.86 -6.75
N PHE A 85 -36.96 -18.78 -7.95
CA PHE A 85 -37.61 -19.26 -9.17
C PHE A 85 -37.92 -20.76 -9.12
N THR A 86 -36.98 -21.60 -8.70
CA THR A 86 -37.23 -23.04 -8.58
C THR A 86 -38.29 -23.34 -7.51
N CYS A 87 -38.22 -22.69 -6.34
CA CYS A 87 -39.22 -22.89 -5.29
C CYS A 87 -40.63 -22.48 -5.72
N LEU A 88 -40.76 -21.36 -6.46
CA LEU A 88 -42.04 -20.93 -7.05
C LEU A 88 -42.58 -21.95 -8.05
N VAL A 89 -41.74 -22.47 -8.94
CA VAL A 89 -42.13 -23.49 -9.92
C VAL A 89 -42.59 -24.78 -9.23
N TYR A 90 -41.86 -25.25 -8.21
CA TYR A 90 -42.28 -26.41 -7.42
C TYR A 90 -43.60 -26.18 -6.68
N CYS A 91 -43.81 -24.99 -6.10
CA CYS A 91 -45.03 -24.65 -5.37
C CYS A 91 -46.26 -24.60 -6.30
N VAL A 92 -46.11 -24.04 -7.50
CA VAL A 92 -47.17 -24.03 -8.53
C VAL A 92 -47.45 -25.45 -9.05
N TRP A 93 -46.42 -26.25 -9.27
CA TRP A 93 -46.57 -27.64 -9.71
C TRP A 93 -47.35 -28.49 -8.69
N GLN A 94 -47.07 -28.33 -7.40
CA GLN A 94 -47.79 -28.99 -6.29
C GLN A 94 -49.24 -28.50 -6.11
N TRP A 95 -49.58 -27.31 -6.62
CA TRP A 95 -50.95 -26.78 -6.54
C TRP A 95 -51.84 -27.26 -7.70
N ILE A 96 -51.21 -27.57 -8.84
CA ILE A 96 -51.88 -28.01 -10.07
C ILE A 96 -52.11 -29.54 -10.08
N TYR A 97 -51.22 -30.31 -9.45
CA TYR A 97 -51.30 -31.77 -9.31
C TYR A 97 -51.75 -32.18 -7.90
#